data_AF-A0A453LHZ6-F1
#
_entry.id   AF-A0A453LHZ6-F1
#
_cell.length_a   1.000
_cell.length_b   1.000
_cell.length_c   1.000
_cell.angle_alpha   90.00
_cell.angle_beta   90.00
_cell.angle_gamma   90.00
#
_symmetry.space_group_name_H-M   'P 1'
#
loop_
_entity.id
_entity.type
_entity.pdbx_description
1 polymer ?
#
loop_
_entity_poly.entity_id
_entity_poly.type
_entity_poly.pdbx_seq_one_letter_code
_entity_poly.pdbx_strand_id
1 'polypeptide(L)'
;VLLPKKPDASALSDYRPISLIHIMAKLFAKVLSLCLAPRMSQIISANQSAFIAGRSMHDNFLLVQQTARLLHNLKAPRILLKLDIA
;
A
#
# COMPACT_ATOMS: atom_id res chain seq x y z
N VAL A 1 18.59 -11.94 -3.22
CA VAL A 1 19.49 -10.82 -2.83
C VAL A 1 18.90 -10.14 -1.61
N LEU A 2 19.71 -9.80 -0.60
CA LEU A 2 19.26 -9.07 0.58
C LEU A 2 19.48 -7.58 0.36
N LEU A 3 18.43 -6.76 0.45
CA LEU A 3 18.54 -5.31 0.41
C LEU A 3 18.45 -4.71 1.82
N PRO A 4 19.39 -3.84 2.21
CA PRO A 4 19.30 -3.17 3.51
C PRO A 4 18.08 -2.23 3.57
N LYS A 5 17.35 -2.23 4.69
CA LYS A 5 16.23 -1.30 4.97
C LYS A 5 16.72 0.09 5.41
N LYS A 6 17.90 0.15 6.01
CA LYS A 6 18.54 1.34 6.59
C LYS A 6 20.06 1.30 6.32
N PRO A 7 20.77 2.44 6.34
CA PRO A 7 22.20 2.49 6.04
C PRO A 7 23.04 1.59 6.96
N ASP A 8 22.77 1.62 8.27
CA ASP A 8 23.51 0.84 9.27
C ASP A 8 22.80 -0.48 9.60
N ALA A 9 22.58 -1.31 8.59
CA ALA A 9 21.95 -2.63 8.76
C ALA A 9 22.93 -3.60 9.44
N SER A 10 22.56 -4.13 10.61
CA SER A 10 23.41 -5.03 11.40
C SER A 10 22.73 -6.36 11.76
N ALA A 11 21.42 -6.37 11.91
CA ALA A 11 20.63 -7.58 12.18
C ALA A 11 19.99 -8.14 10.90
N LEU A 12 19.71 -9.44 10.84
CA LEU A 12 19.05 -10.06 9.68
C LEU A 12 17.67 -9.44 9.38
N SER A 13 16.95 -8.99 10.41
CA SER A 13 15.66 -8.29 10.29
C SER A 13 15.75 -6.93 9.57
N ASP A 14 16.95 -6.35 9.51
CA ASP A 14 17.21 -5.07 8.82
C ASP A 14 17.31 -5.24 7.30
N TYR A 15 17.26 -6.47 6.79
CA TYR A 15 17.28 -6.74 5.36
C TYR A 15 15.90 -7.14 4.83
N ARG A 16 15.60 -6.73 3.60
CA ARG A 16 14.48 -7.25 2.80
C ARG A 16 15.02 -8.27 1.81
N PRO A 17 14.59 -9.54 1.87
CA PRO A 17 14.94 -10.49 0.83
C PRO A 17 14.18 -10.16 -0.46
N ILE A 18 14.90 -10.09 -1.57
CA ILE A 18 14.35 -10.09 -2.93
C ILE A 18 14.63 -11.44 -3.56
N SER A 19 13.56 -12.14 -3.90
CA SER A 19 13.60 -13.36 -4.69
C SER A 19 13.89 -13.03 -6.16
N LEU A 20 15.07 -13.46 -6.63
CA LEU A 20 15.41 -13.40 -8.05
C LEU A 20 14.82 -14.62 -8.76
N ILE A 21 13.52 -14.55 -9.05
CA ILE A 21 12.80 -15.62 -9.76
C ILE A 21 13.12 -15.62 -11.26
N HIS A 22 13.05 -16.80 -11.90
CA HIS A 22 13.22 -16.96 -13.34
C HIS A 22 12.26 -16.09 -14.15
N ILE A 23 12.71 -15.66 -15.33
CA ILE A 23 11.96 -14.77 -16.23
C ILE A 23 10.56 -15.32 -16.57
N MET A 24 10.42 -16.63 -16.74
CA MET A 24 9.13 -17.26 -17.04
C MET A 24 8.09 -16.97 -15.96
N ALA A 25 8.44 -17.12 -14.67
CA ALA A 25 7.54 -16.82 -13.57
C ALA A 25 7.12 -15.32 -13.55
N LYS A 26 8.05 -14.42 -13.87
CA LYS A 26 7.75 -12.99 -13.99
C LYS A 26 6.80 -12.70 -15.15
N LEU A 27 6.94 -13.39 -16.28
CA LEU A 27 6.07 -13.26 -17.43
C LEU A 27 4.64 -13.68 -17.08
N PHE A 28 4.46 -14.85 -16.47
CA PHE A 28 3.13 -15.30 -16.01
C PHE A 28 2.50 -14.30 -15.04
N ALA A 29 3.25 -13.84 -14.03
CA ALA A 29 2.76 -12.83 -13.09
C ALA A 29 2.34 -11.53 -13.79
N LYS A 30 3.10 -11.08 -14.81
CA LYS A 30 2.77 -9.89 -15.59
C LYS A 30 1.48 -10.07 -16.39
N VAL A 31 1.32 -11.20 -17.08
CA VAL A 31 0.10 -11.52 -17.84
C VAL A 31 -1.12 -11.51 -16.92
N LEU A 32 -1.03 -12.14 -15.75
CA LEU A 32 -2.11 -12.13 -14.76
C LEU A 32 -2.42 -10.71 -14.27
N SER A 33 -1.40 -9.89 -13.98
CA SER A 33 -1.62 -8.51 -13.54
C SER A 33 -2.34 -7.66 -14.60
N LEU A 34 -2.01 -7.85 -15.88
CA LEU A 34 -2.65 -7.13 -16.99
C LEU A 34 -4.11 -7.57 -17.18
N CYS A 35 -4.39 -8.86 -16.98
CA CYS A 35 -5.75 -9.38 -17.04
C CYS A 35 -6.62 -8.84 -15.89
N LEU A 36 -6.05 -8.69 -14.69
CA LEU A 36 -6.80 -8.25 -13.52
C LEU A 36 -6.98 -6.73 -13.44
N ALA A 37 -6.00 -5.95 -13.91
CA ALA A 37 -6.01 -4.49 -13.90
C ALA A 37 -7.34 -3.82 -14.27
N PRO A 38 -8.02 -4.16 -15.40
CA PRO A 38 -9.28 -3.51 -15.77
C PRO A 38 -10.46 -3.83 -14.82
N ARG A 39 -10.37 -4.89 -14.02
CA ARG A 39 -11.41 -5.30 -13.07
C ARG A 39 -11.16 -4.79 -11.65
N MET A 40 -9.97 -4.23 -11.37
CA MET A 40 -9.59 -3.80 -10.03
C MET A 40 -10.54 -2.75 -9.43
N SER A 41 -11.14 -1.88 -10.25
CA SER A 41 -12.10 -0.88 -9.77
C SER A 41 -13.39 -1.48 -9.22
N GLN A 42 -13.77 -2.70 -9.65
CA GLN A 42 -14.99 -3.38 -9.24
C GLN A 42 -14.79 -4.26 -8.01
N ILE A 43 -13.56 -4.75 -7.79
CA ILE A 43 -13.23 -5.71 -6.72
C ILE A 43 -12.82 -4.98 -5.43
N ILE A 44 -12.38 -3.72 -5.55
CA ILE A 44 -11.68 -3.01 -4.48
C ILE A 44 -12.40 -1.72 -4.13
N SER A 45 -12.48 -1.43 -2.84
CA SER A 45 -13.05 -0.17 -2.34
C SER A 45 -12.38 1.06 -2.95
N ALA A 46 -13.15 2.14 -3.11
CA ALA A 46 -12.66 3.43 -3.59
C ALA A 46 -11.55 4.00 -2.70
N ASN A 47 -11.60 3.71 -1.39
CA ASN A 47 -10.64 4.21 -0.41
C ASN A 47 -9.32 3.43 -0.41
N GLN A 48 -9.14 2.42 -1.28
CA GLN A 48 -7.86 1.76 -1.49
C GLN A 48 -7.16 2.37 -2.70
N SER A 49 -6.17 3.23 -2.43
CA SER A 49 -5.40 3.93 -3.46
C SER A 49 -4.09 3.23 -3.84
N ALA A 50 -3.61 2.28 -3.03
CA ALA A 50 -2.32 1.63 -3.24
C ALA A 50 -2.36 0.73 -4.48
N PHE A 51 -1.33 0.83 -5.32
CA PHE A 51 -1.11 -0.09 -6.45
C PHE A 51 -2.24 -0.15 -7.49
N ILE A 52 -3.11 0.87 -7.53
CA ILE A 52 -4.17 1.01 -8.53
C ILE A 52 -3.80 2.13 -9.50
N ALA A 53 -3.77 1.84 -10.80
CA ALA A 53 -3.49 2.84 -11.81
C ALA A 53 -4.55 3.96 -11.76
N GLY A 54 -4.09 5.22 -11.80
CA GLY A 54 -4.96 6.39 -11.79
C GLY A 54 -5.50 6.81 -10.41
N ARG A 55 -5.15 6.10 -9.32
CA ARG A 55 -5.48 6.54 -7.95
C ARG A 55 -4.23 7.07 -7.25
N SER A 56 -4.36 8.17 -6.51
CA SER A 56 -3.25 8.74 -5.74
C SER A 56 -3.38 8.41 -4.25
N MET A 57 -2.24 8.09 -3.62
CA MET A 57 -2.12 8.01 -2.16
C MET A 57 -2.51 9.33 -1.48
N HIS A 58 -2.25 10.45 -2.16
CA HIS A 58 -2.49 11.77 -1.62
C HIS A 58 -3.98 12.05 -1.39
N ASP A 59 -4.86 11.52 -2.24
CA ASP A 59 -6.32 11.72 -2.13
C ASP A 59 -6.85 11.14 -0.81
N ASN A 60 -6.38 9.94 -0.45
CA ASN A 60 -6.71 9.31 0.82
C ASN A 60 -6.17 10.09 2.02
N PHE A 61 -4.96 10.64 1.91
CA PHE A 61 -4.38 11.47 2.96
C PHE A 61 -5.23 12.73 3.21
N LEU A 62 -5.65 13.40 2.14
CA LEU A 62 -6.53 14.56 2.22
C LEU A 62 -7.88 14.20 2.85
N LEU A 63 -8.48 13.07 2.45
CA LEU A 63 -9.73 12.58 3.03
C LEU A 63 -9.62 12.38 4.55
N VAL A 64 -8.55 11.73 5.02
CA VAL A 64 -8.30 11.51 6.45
C VAL A 64 -8.10 12.85 7.16
N GLN A 65 -7.33 13.77 6.58
CA GLN A 65 -7.08 15.09 7.17
C GLN A 65 -8.37 15.91 7.32
N GLN A 66 -9.21 15.94 6.29
CA GLN A 66 -10.50 16.64 6.31
C GLN A 66 -11.47 16.00 7.32
N THR A 67 -11.51 14.67 7.36
CA THR A 67 -12.31 13.93 8.34
C THR A 67 -11.86 14.26 9.76
N ALA A 68 -10.55 14.26 10.05
CA ALA A 68 -10.03 14.64 11.35
C ALA A 68 -10.42 16.08 11.76
N ARG A 69 -10.34 17.03 10.82
CA ARG A 69 -10.76 18.43 11.05
C ARG A 69 -12.25 18.56 11.34
N LEU A 70 -13.10 17.92 10.54
CA LEU A 70 -14.55 17.92 10.73
C LEU A 70 -14.90 17.37 12.11
N LEU A 71 -14.32 16.23 12.43
CA LEU A 71 -14.56 15.56 13.68
C LEU A 71 -14.03 16.39 14.87
N HIS A 72 -12.89 17.06 14.76
CA HIS A 72 -12.43 18.02 15.77
C HIS A 72 -13.46 19.14 16.01
N ASN A 73 -14.01 19.72 14.94
CA ASN A 73 -15.01 20.80 15.03
C ASN A 73 -16.32 20.35 15.70
N LEU A 74 -16.71 19.09 15.51
CA LEU A 74 -17.91 18.51 16.13
C LEU A 74 -17.76 18.20 17.62
N LYS A 75 -16.56 18.39 18.22
CA LYS A 75 -16.25 18.14 19.65
C LYS A 75 -16.62 16.75 20.20
N ALA A 76 -16.99 15.79 19.36
CA ALA A 76 -17.29 14.44 19.82
C ALA A 76 -15.99 13.68 20.16
N PRO A 77 -16.03 12.74 21.12
CA PRO A 77 -14.91 11.86 21.42
C PRO A 77 -14.66 10.89 20.24
N ARG A 78 -13.40 10.57 19.97
CA ARG A 78 -13.00 9.79 18.78
C ARG A 78 -11.61 9.20 18.90
N ILE A 79 -11.39 8.07 18.23
CA ILE A 79 -10.16 7.28 18.26
C ILE A 79 -9.72 7.03 16.82
N LEU A 80 -8.43 7.20 16.54
CA LEU A 80 -7.80 6.78 15.29
C LEU A 80 -7.00 5.52 15.55
N LEU A 81 -7.32 4.44 14.84
CA LEU A 81 -6.60 3.17 14.93
C LEU A 81 -5.67 3.03 13.72
N LYS A 82 -4.38 3.07 13.97
CA LYS A 82 -3.36 2.74 12.96
C LYS A 82 -3.10 1.23 13.04
N LEU A 83 -3.46 0.52 11.98
CA LEU A 83 -3.25 -0.92 11.82
C LEU A 83 -2.13 -1.14 10.82
N ASP A 84 -1.23 -2.06 11.12
CA ASP A 84 -0.16 -2.51 10.23
C ASP A 84 -0.14 -4.03 10.20
N ILE A 85 0.15 -4.61 9.03
CA ILE A 85 0.23 -6.06 8.84
C ILE A 85 1.69 -6.40 8.60
N ALA A 86 2.26 -7.25 9.47
CA ALA A 86 3.64 -7.71 9.40
C ALA A 86 3.86 -8.79 8.35
#